data_AF-A0AAE0CE41-F1
#
_entry.id   AF-A0AAE0CE41-F1
#
_cell.length_a   1.000
_cell.length_b   1.000
_cell.length_c   1.000
_cell.angle_alpha   90.00
_cell.angle_beta   90.00
_cell.angle_gamma   90.00
#
_symmetry.space_group_name_H-M   'P 1'
#
loop_
_entity.id
_entity.type
_entity.pdbx_description
1 polymer ?
#
loop_
_entity_poly.entity_id
_entity_poly.type
_entity_poly.pdbx_seq_one_letter_code
_entity_poly.pdbx_strand_id
1 'polypeptide(L)'
;MMAMPYFLDQSGLWAGSALFVLAMFLAYASIIRLSDCRRIIQARLQCAEEPLLSARETPEIVNYSDIISHGLGVWGGRVSVISILIAMYGSNIAYLVFIKENLATFVSDFDTAGDTEGWQWVLMALVPLLILVTVSDLRFLGDLSACGLVFAVSFEGLLLYKATQQLHLSRFREIMRAAPAVRVETLPIGIGIASFCNEGLVVMSPTIEQQMSDSLSYRSSVRCSTLVLTAAYLIFALVGFAMYYGDIESSLSLNLVYFEPFTLRQKRWSSRDI
;
A
#
# COMPACT_ATOMS: atom_id res chain seq x y z
N MET A 1 -3.10 1.62 -2.29
CA MET A 1 -3.96 1.60 -3.49
C MET A 1 -4.81 2.85 -3.65
N MET A 2 -5.60 3.27 -2.64
CA MET A 2 -6.54 4.40 -2.75
C MET A 2 -5.91 5.76 -3.10
N ALA A 3 -4.65 6.00 -2.73
CA ALA A 3 -3.91 7.21 -3.05
C ALA A 3 -3.17 7.17 -4.42
N MET A 4 -3.29 6.08 -5.18
CA MET A 4 -2.50 5.92 -6.42
C MET A 4 -2.87 6.87 -7.56
N PRO A 5 -4.14 7.24 -7.76
CA PRO A 5 -4.50 8.30 -8.70
C PRO A 5 -3.86 9.65 -8.33
N TYR A 6 -3.86 9.98 -7.03
CA TYR A 6 -3.22 11.17 -6.48
C TYR A 6 -1.70 11.13 -6.68
N PHE A 7 -1.08 9.96 -6.50
CA PHE A 7 0.34 9.75 -6.80
C PHE A 7 0.69 10.13 -8.25
N LEU A 8 -0.12 9.74 -9.23
CA LEU A 8 0.12 10.09 -10.64
C LEU A 8 -0.07 11.58 -10.91
N ASP A 9 -1.01 12.24 -10.22
CA ASP A 9 -1.16 13.69 -10.31
C ASP A 9 0.09 14.43 -9.79
N GLN A 10 0.61 13.99 -8.64
CA GLN A 10 1.76 14.62 -8.00
C GLN A 10 3.07 14.34 -8.74
N SER A 11 3.30 13.12 -9.20
CA SER A 11 4.56 12.72 -9.84
C SER A 11 4.59 12.91 -11.36
N GLY A 12 3.44 13.24 -11.97
CA GLY A 12 3.24 13.25 -13.41
C GLY A 12 2.98 11.84 -13.94
N LEU A 13 2.13 11.72 -14.95
CA LEU A 13 1.63 10.42 -15.44
C LEU A 13 2.74 9.44 -15.84
N TRP A 14 3.63 9.88 -16.75
CA TRP A 14 4.66 9.01 -17.32
C TRP A 14 5.82 8.75 -16.36
N ALA A 15 6.30 9.80 -15.68
CA ALA A 15 7.39 9.65 -14.72
C ALA A 15 6.94 8.93 -13.45
N GLY A 16 5.72 9.19 -12.98
CA GLY A 16 5.09 8.45 -11.88
C GLY A 16 4.95 6.98 -12.19
N SER A 17 4.45 6.63 -13.39
CA SER A 17 4.37 5.23 -13.82
C SER A 17 5.75 4.56 -13.85
N ALA A 18 6.77 5.23 -14.42
CA ALA A 18 8.14 4.73 -14.44
C ALA A 18 8.75 4.59 -13.04
N LEU A 19 8.51 5.59 -12.17
CA LEU A 19 8.96 5.62 -10.78
C LEU A 19 8.34 4.47 -9.98
N PHE A 20 7.04 4.20 -10.18
CA PHE A 20 6.36 3.11 -9.49
C PHE A 20 6.88 1.75 -9.95
N VAL A 21 7.10 1.55 -11.26
CA VAL A 21 7.71 0.32 -11.77
C VAL A 21 9.13 0.13 -11.20
N LEU A 22 9.92 1.20 -11.14
CA LEU A 22 11.24 1.17 -10.52
C LEU A 22 11.15 0.81 -9.03
N ALA A 23 10.21 1.40 -8.29
CA ALA A 23 10.00 1.09 -6.88
C ALA A 23 9.60 -0.38 -6.66
N MET A 24 8.70 -0.92 -7.48
CA MET A 24 8.31 -2.34 -7.45
C MET A 24 9.50 -3.26 -7.80
N PHE A 25 10.32 -2.88 -8.78
CA PHE A 25 11.53 -3.62 -9.13
C PHE A 25 12.55 -3.62 -7.99
N LEU A 26 12.78 -2.46 -7.35
CA LEU A 26 13.67 -2.36 -6.19
C LEU A 26 13.14 -3.18 -5.02
N ALA A 27 11.84 -3.14 -4.73
CA ALA A 27 11.21 -3.95 -3.70
C ALA A 27 11.39 -5.46 -3.97
N TYR A 28 11.16 -5.90 -5.22
CA TYR A 28 11.42 -7.27 -5.64
C TYR A 28 12.89 -7.67 -5.44
N ALA A 29 13.82 -6.84 -5.90
CA ALA A 29 15.25 -7.10 -5.75
C ALA A 29 15.64 -7.19 -4.26
N SER A 30 15.09 -6.31 -3.42
CA SER A 30 15.28 -6.33 -1.96
C SER A 30 14.76 -7.62 -1.33
N ILE A 31 13.57 -8.09 -1.72
CA ILE A 31 12.98 -9.35 -1.22
C ILE A 31 13.87 -10.55 -1.57
N ILE A 32 14.31 -10.65 -2.84
CA ILE A 32 15.17 -11.76 -3.27
C ILE A 32 16.51 -11.73 -2.53
N ARG A 33 17.13 -10.55 -2.39
CA ARG A 33 18.37 -10.39 -1.64
C ARG A 33 18.22 -10.77 -0.17
N LEU A 34 17.12 -10.36 0.46
CA LEU A 34 16.84 -10.70 1.85
C LEU A 34 16.67 -12.21 2.04
N SER A 35 15.91 -12.86 1.14
CA SER A 35 15.74 -14.32 1.12
C SER A 35 17.09 -15.04 0.96
N ASP A 36 17.96 -14.55 0.09
CA ASP A 36 19.30 -15.13 -0.11
C ASP A 36 20.20 -14.95 1.12
N CYS A 37 20.20 -13.77 1.71
CA CYS A 37 20.92 -13.52 2.97
C CYS A 37 20.45 -14.46 4.07
N ARG A 38 19.13 -14.65 4.22
CA ARG A 38 18.53 -15.56 5.19
C ARG A 38 19.04 -17.00 4.99
N ARG A 39 18.95 -17.51 3.76
CA ARG A 39 19.41 -18.88 3.42
C ARG A 39 20.90 -19.08 3.72
N ILE A 40 21.74 -18.10 3.38
CA ILE A 40 23.19 -18.16 3.65
C ILE A 40 23.47 -18.16 5.16
N ILE A 41 22.81 -17.30 5.93
CA ILE A 41 23.00 -17.21 7.38
C ILE A 41 22.52 -18.49 8.06
N GLN A 42 21.35 -19.01 7.67
CA GLN A 42 20.79 -20.24 8.21
C GLN A 42 21.71 -21.44 7.94
N ALA A 43 22.27 -21.57 6.73
CA ALA A 43 23.24 -22.62 6.41
C ALA A 43 24.52 -22.50 7.26
N ARG A 44 25.02 -21.28 7.50
CA ARG A 44 26.21 -21.05 8.34
C ARG A 44 25.98 -21.42 9.80
N LEU A 45 24.81 -21.11 10.34
CA LEU A 45 24.44 -21.48 11.70
C LEU A 45 24.36 -23.00 11.85
N GLN A 46 23.70 -23.68 10.90
CA GLN A 46 23.63 -25.15 10.87
C GLN A 46 25.02 -25.80 10.86
N CYS A 47 25.95 -25.32 10.03
CA CYS A 47 27.33 -25.84 9.99
C CYS A 47 28.16 -25.51 11.24
N ALA A 48 27.89 -24.40 11.93
CA ALA A 48 28.64 -24.00 13.13
C ALA A 48 28.23 -24.78 14.39
N GLU A 49 26.99 -25.29 14.43
CA GLU A 49 26.41 -25.96 15.61
C GLU A 49 26.68 -27.48 15.65
N GLU A 50 27.25 -28.06 14.58
CA GLU A 50 27.45 -29.51 14.43
C GLU A 50 28.46 -30.23 15.35
N PRO A 51 29.20 -29.63 16.32
CA PRO A 51 29.92 -30.45 17.30
C PRO A 51 29.33 -30.48 18.73
N LEU A 52 28.28 -29.72 19.11
CA LEU A 52 27.98 -29.57 20.56
C LEU A 52 26.52 -29.70 21.07
N LEU A 53 25.46 -29.63 20.27
CA LEU A 53 24.10 -29.75 20.84
C LEU A 53 23.09 -30.41 19.90
N SER A 54 22.95 -31.75 20.02
CA SER A 54 21.88 -32.52 19.36
C SER A 54 20.48 -32.35 19.97
N ALA A 55 20.20 -31.26 20.71
CA ALA A 55 18.93 -31.09 21.43
C ALA A 55 18.46 -29.65 21.66
N ARG A 56 19.14 -28.62 21.13
CA ARG A 56 18.66 -27.24 21.23
C ARG A 56 18.14 -26.82 19.87
N GLU A 57 16.85 -26.54 19.80
CA GLU A 57 16.19 -25.98 18.61
C GLU A 57 17.06 -24.85 18.07
N THR A 58 17.58 -25.04 16.86
CA THR A 58 18.32 -23.98 16.17
C THR A 58 17.38 -22.78 16.05
N PRO A 59 17.77 -21.57 16.49
CA PRO A 59 16.88 -20.42 16.44
C PRO A 59 16.60 -20.12 14.97
N GLU A 60 15.39 -20.48 14.53
CA GLU A 60 14.97 -20.22 13.16
C GLU A 60 14.94 -18.71 12.97
N ILE A 61 15.73 -18.18 12.02
CA ILE A 61 15.76 -16.74 11.76
C ILE A 61 14.48 -16.38 11.02
N VAL A 62 13.48 -15.94 11.79
CA VAL A 62 12.13 -15.62 11.30
C VAL A 62 12.01 -14.16 10.88
N ASN A 63 12.65 -13.24 11.60
CA ASN A 63 12.32 -11.82 11.47
C ASN A 63 13.29 -11.05 10.57
N TYR A 64 12.76 -10.03 9.90
CA TYR A 64 13.53 -9.08 9.09
C TYR A 64 14.72 -8.48 9.86
N SER A 65 14.50 -8.05 11.10
CA SER A 65 15.55 -7.44 11.94
C SER A 65 16.65 -8.42 12.35
N ASP A 66 16.30 -9.70 12.54
CA ASP A 66 17.28 -10.73 12.92
C ASP A 66 18.23 -10.99 11.75
N ILE A 67 17.71 -11.13 10.53
CA ILE A 67 18.51 -11.28 9.31
C ILE A 67 19.52 -10.13 9.18
N ILE A 68 19.06 -8.89 9.42
CA ILE A 68 19.92 -7.72 9.35
C ILE A 68 20.96 -7.70 10.46
N SER A 69 20.59 -8.05 11.70
CA SER A 69 21.54 -8.09 12.82
C SER A 69 22.66 -9.11 12.59
N HIS A 70 22.35 -10.25 11.97
CA HIS A 70 23.34 -11.28 11.64
C HIS A 70 24.19 -10.89 10.42
N GLY A 71 23.64 -10.15 9.45
CA GLY A 71 24.36 -9.72 8.26
C GLY A 71 25.23 -8.46 8.45
N LEU A 72 24.74 -7.47 9.20
CA LEU A 72 25.37 -6.15 9.38
C LEU A 72 25.83 -5.90 10.83
N GLY A 73 25.67 -6.88 11.72
CA GLY A 73 25.99 -6.78 13.13
C GLY A 73 24.93 -6.03 13.95
N VAL A 74 25.23 -5.84 15.24
CA VAL A 74 24.30 -5.27 16.24
C VAL A 74 23.80 -3.87 15.84
N TRP A 75 24.66 -3.06 15.21
CA TRP A 75 24.28 -1.73 14.73
C TRP A 75 23.26 -1.79 13.60
N GLY A 76 23.45 -2.69 12.63
CA GLY A 76 22.46 -2.92 11.57
C GLY A 76 21.12 -3.36 12.14
N GLY A 77 21.15 -4.28 13.12
CA GLY A 77 19.96 -4.72 13.84
C GLY A 77 19.18 -3.55 14.45
N ARG A 78 19.86 -2.68 15.22
CA ARG A 78 19.22 -1.50 15.85
C ARG A 78 18.61 -0.54 14.84
N VAL A 79 19.34 -0.24 13.76
CA VAL A 79 18.84 0.64 12.69
C VAL A 79 17.60 0.04 12.03
N SER A 80 17.58 -1.28 11.77
CA SER A 80 16.41 -1.93 11.17
C SER A 80 15.16 -1.83 12.04
N VAL A 81 15.29 -2.04 13.35
CA VAL A 81 14.17 -1.96 14.30
C VAL A 81 13.62 -0.55 14.35
N ILE A 82 14.49 0.46 14.44
CA ILE A 82 14.09 1.87 14.44
C ILE A 82 13.38 2.23 13.13
N SER A 83 13.91 1.81 11.98
CA SER A 83 13.30 2.05 10.67
C SER A 83 11.92 1.40 10.55
N ILE A 84 11.76 0.15 11.01
CA ILE A 84 10.46 -0.53 11.02
C ILE A 84 9.48 0.19 11.95
N LEU A 85 9.91 0.62 13.14
CA LEU A 85 9.05 1.34 14.07
C LEU A 85 8.53 2.66 13.47
N ILE A 86 9.41 3.43 12.83
CA ILE A 86 9.04 4.68 12.17
C ILE A 86 8.06 4.41 11.02
N ALA A 87 8.35 3.40 10.18
CA ALA A 87 7.48 3.01 9.08
C ALA A 87 6.08 2.64 9.59
N MET A 88 5.99 1.66 10.50
CA MET A 88 4.72 1.16 11.05
C MET A 88 3.92 2.25 11.76
N TYR A 89 4.59 3.15 12.49
CA TYR A 89 3.92 4.28 13.12
C TYR A 89 3.32 5.24 12.09
N GLY A 90 4.05 5.56 11.02
CA GLY A 90 3.55 6.35 9.90
C GLY A 90 2.36 5.69 9.21
N SER A 91 2.42 4.38 8.98
CA SER A 91 1.35 3.58 8.38
C SER A 91 0.07 3.64 9.21
N ASN A 92 0.19 3.48 10.53
CA ASN A 92 -0.94 3.57 11.44
C ASN A 92 -1.60 4.95 11.42
N ILE A 93 -0.81 6.03 11.40
CA ILE A 93 -1.34 7.39 11.24
C ILE A 93 -2.08 7.53 9.92
N ALA A 94 -1.50 7.06 8.81
CA ALA A 94 -2.12 7.14 7.49
C ALA A 94 -3.47 6.40 7.45
N TYR A 95 -3.56 5.21 8.06
CA TYR A 95 -4.82 4.47 8.17
C TYR A 95 -5.85 5.19 9.06
N LEU A 96 -5.44 5.77 10.18
CA LEU A 96 -6.37 6.54 11.04
C LEU A 96 -6.91 7.77 10.33
N VAL A 97 -6.07 8.50 9.59
CA VAL A 97 -6.51 9.65 8.76
C VAL A 97 -7.48 9.18 7.69
N PHE A 98 -7.17 8.08 6.99
CA PHE A 98 -8.06 7.50 5.99
C PHE A 98 -9.42 7.11 6.59
N ILE A 99 -9.45 6.42 7.74
CA ILE A 99 -10.70 6.04 8.41
C ILE A 99 -11.49 7.29 8.81
N LYS A 100 -10.83 8.28 9.40
CA LYS A 100 -11.44 9.56 9.81
C LYS A 100 -12.14 10.24 8.63
N GLU A 101 -11.43 10.39 7.52
CA GLU A 101 -11.94 11.07 6.32
C GLU A 101 -13.13 10.32 5.71
N ASN A 102 -13.06 8.99 5.61
CA ASN A 102 -14.15 8.18 5.08
C ASN A 102 -15.37 8.16 5.99
N LEU A 103 -15.17 8.07 7.31
CA LEU A 103 -16.27 8.02 8.27
C LEU A 103 -16.97 9.36 8.40
N ALA A 104 -16.22 10.47 8.44
CA ALA A 104 -16.80 11.81 8.43
C ALA A 104 -17.67 12.04 7.19
N THR A 105 -17.17 11.63 6.02
CA THR A 105 -17.88 11.76 4.74
C THR A 105 -19.10 10.84 4.66
N PHE A 106 -19.03 9.62 5.20
CA PHE A 106 -20.16 8.69 5.21
C PHE A 106 -21.29 9.14 6.15
N VAL A 107 -20.96 9.67 7.33
CA VAL A 107 -22.00 10.05 8.31
C VAL A 107 -22.61 11.42 7.99
N SER A 108 -21.87 12.33 7.33
CA SER A 108 -22.47 13.58 6.83
C SER A 108 -23.64 13.36 5.88
N ASP A 109 -23.69 12.24 5.17
CA ASP A 109 -24.80 11.90 4.27
C ASP A 109 -26.10 11.52 5.00
N PHE A 110 -26.03 11.17 6.30
CA PHE A 110 -27.21 10.70 7.05
C PHE A 110 -27.97 11.82 7.80
N ASP A 111 -27.58 13.09 7.66
CA ASP A 111 -28.20 14.26 8.32
C ASP A 111 -28.33 14.13 9.87
N THR A 112 -27.67 13.12 10.45
CA THR A 112 -27.75 12.72 11.87
C THR A 112 -26.50 13.09 12.65
N ALA A 113 -25.42 13.49 11.98
CA ALA A 113 -24.24 14.03 12.63
C ALA A 113 -24.44 15.52 12.87
N GLY A 114 -24.67 15.92 14.13
CA GLY A 114 -24.32 17.26 14.58
C GLY A 114 -22.82 17.53 14.36
N ASP A 115 -22.39 18.80 14.45
CA ASP A 115 -21.02 19.26 14.22
C ASP A 115 -19.97 18.41 14.99
N THR A 116 -19.53 17.31 14.37
CA THR A 116 -18.62 16.34 14.97
C THR A 116 -17.21 16.71 14.52
N GLU A 117 -16.37 17.12 15.46
CA GLU A 117 -15.00 17.54 15.17
C GLU A 117 -14.13 16.34 14.75
N GLY A 118 -13.13 16.61 13.89
CA GLY A 118 -12.30 15.57 13.29
C GLY A 118 -11.60 14.62 14.28
N TRP A 119 -11.25 15.08 15.49
CA TRP A 119 -10.61 14.24 16.51
C TRP A 119 -11.57 13.21 17.12
N GLN A 120 -12.88 13.48 17.13
CA GLN A 120 -13.89 12.58 17.69
C GLN A 120 -14.00 11.31 16.83
N TRP A 121 -13.93 11.45 15.51
CA TRP A 121 -13.88 10.32 14.58
C TRP A 121 -12.65 9.43 14.79
N VAL A 122 -11.50 10.03 15.07
CA VAL A 122 -10.27 9.28 15.39
C VAL A 122 -10.42 8.51 16.70
N LEU A 123 -11.02 9.12 17.74
CA LEU A 123 -11.27 8.43 19.00
C LEU A 123 -12.25 7.27 18.84
N MET A 124 -13.33 7.46 18.08
CA MET A 124 -14.29 6.38 17.79
C MET A 124 -13.63 5.21 17.06
N ALA A 125 -12.73 5.49 16.10
CA ALA A 125 -11.95 4.47 15.41
C ALA A 125 -10.90 3.78 16.30
N LEU A 126 -10.40 4.48 17.32
CA LEU A 126 -9.40 3.94 18.25
C LEU A 126 -9.99 2.90 19.22
N VAL A 127 -11.26 3.05 19.63
CA VAL A 127 -11.93 2.11 20.54
C VAL A 127 -11.89 0.65 20.06
N PRO A 128 -12.35 0.30 18.83
CA PRO A 128 -12.27 -1.08 18.35
C PRO A 128 -10.84 -1.56 18.18
N LEU A 129 -9.89 -0.67 17.84
CA LEU A 129 -8.47 -1.02 17.74
C LEU A 129 -7.88 -1.40 19.11
N LEU A 130 -8.21 -0.66 20.16
CA LEU A 130 -7.76 -0.97 21.53
C LEU A 130 -8.35 -2.29 22.03
N ILE A 131 -9.60 -2.58 21.71
CA ILE A 131 -10.21 -3.89 22.01
C ILE A 131 -9.44 -5.00 21.31
N LEU A 132 -9.07 -4.81 20.04
CA LEU A 132 -8.33 -5.81 19.28
C LEU A 132 -6.95 -6.12 19.87
N VAL A 133 -6.27 -5.12 20.48
CA VAL A 133 -4.99 -5.31 21.19
C VAL A 133 -5.15 -6.21 22.42
N THR A 134 -6.33 -6.27 23.03
CA THR A 134 -6.58 -7.12 24.21
C THR A 134 -6.84 -8.58 23.87
N VAL A 135 -7.11 -8.90 22.61
CA VAL A 135 -7.41 -10.27 22.17
C VAL A 135 -6.11 -11.06 21.99
N SER A 136 -5.99 -12.16 22.72
CA SER A 136 -4.79 -13.02 22.70
C SER A 136 -4.71 -13.96 21.49
N ASP A 137 -5.84 -14.34 20.88
CA ASP A 137 -5.88 -15.17 19.68
C ASP A 137 -6.42 -14.37 18.48
N LEU A 138 -5.50 -14.02 17.57
CA LEU A 138 -5.78 -13.22 16.38
C LEU A 138 -5.97 -14.08 15.12
N ARG A 139 -6.29 -15.38 15.22
CA ARG A 139 -6.56 -16.20 14.04
C ARG A 139 -7.64 -15.62 13.13
N PHE A 140 -8.65 -14.98 13.70
CA PHE A 140 -9.72 -14.28 12.95
C PHE A 140 -9.18 -13.16 12.05
N LEU A 141 -8.02 -12.56 12.35
CA LEU A 141 -7.41 -11.56 11.48
C LEU A 141 -6.97 -12.12 10.13
N GLY A 142 -6.61 -13.41 10.06
CA GLY A 142 -6.28 -14.07 8.80
C GLY A 142 -7.48 -14.07 7.86
N ASP A 143 -8.63 -14.52 8.36
CA ASP A 143 -9.89 -14.55 7.60
C ASP A 143 -10.37 -13.13 7.27
N LEU A 144 -10.27 -12.20 8.24
CA LEU A 144 -10.61 -10.80 8.03
C LEU A 144 -9.73 -10.15 6.95
N SER A 145 -8.43 -10.48 6.91
CA SER A 145 -7.51 -10.02 5.86
C SER A 145 -7.92 -10.54 4.48
N ALA A 146 -8.37 -11.80 4.39
CA ALA A 146 -8.90 -12.36 3.14
C ALA A 146 -10.18 -11.62 2.70
N CYS A 147 -11.10 -11.32 3.63
CA CYS A 147 -12.26 -10.48 3.34
C CYS A 147 -11.84 -9.08 2.85
N GLY A 148 -10.83 -8.47 3.48
CA GLY A 148 -10.27 -7.19 3.05
C GLY A 148 -9.78 -7.20 1.60
N LEU A 149 -9.11 -8.28 1.18
CA LEU A 149 -8.68 -8.46 -0.20
C LEU A 149 -9.87 -8.55 -1.17
N VAL A 150 -10.93 -9.30 -0.80
CA VAL A 150 -12.15 -9.38 -1.61
C VAL A 150 -12.80 -8.00 -1.78
N PHE A 151 -12.87 -7.20 -0.72
CA PHE A 151 -13.40 -5.83 -0.80
C PHE A 151 -12.53 -4.94 -1.69
N ALA A 152 -11.20 -5.02 -1.57
CA ALA A 152 -10.27 -4.25 -2.40
C ALA A 152 -10.44 -4.58 -3.89
N VAL A 153 -10.47 -5.87 -4.25
CA VAL A 153 -10.68 -6.33 -5.63
C VAL A 153 -12.07 -5.94 -6.14
N SER A 154 -13.11 -6.07 -5.31
CA SER A 154 -14.47 -5.66 -5.66
C SER A 154 -14.56 -4.16 -5.93
N PHE A 155 -13.88 -3.35 -5.13
CA PHE A 155 -13.80 -1.90 -5.30
C PHE A 155 -13.08 -1.52 -6.60
N GLU A 156 -11.94 -2.15 -6.90
CA GLU A 156 -11.24 -1.99 -8.17
C GLU A 156 -12.15 -2.37 -9.36
N GLY A 157 -12.86 -3.50 -9.27
CA GLY A 157 -13.81 -3.93 -10.29
C GLY A 157 -14.95 -2.94 -10.51
N LEU A 158 -15.51 -2.37 -9.43
CA LEU A 158 -16.53 -1.33 -9.51
C LEU A 158 -16.00 -0.05 -10.17
N LEU A 159 -14.77 0.35 -9.85
CA LEU A 159 -14.14 1.51 -10.48
C LEU A 159 -13.97 1.27 -11.99
N LEU A 160 -13.47 0.10 -12.39
CA LEU A 160 -13.32 -0.28 -13.80
C LEU A 160 -14.66 -0.30 -14.53
N TYR A 161 -15.71 -0.83 -13.90
CA TYR A 161 -17.06 -0.83 -14.46
C TYR A 161 -17.60 0.60 -14.65
N LYS A 162 -17.39 1.50 -13.68
CA LYS A 162 -17.78 2.92 -13.85
C LYS A 162 -16.97 3.60 -14.94
N ALA A 163 -15.68 3.28 -15.04
CA ALA A 163 -14.82 3.84 -16.07
C ALA A 163 -15.29 3.47 -17.48
N THR A 164 -15.73 2.23 -17.72
CA THR A 164 -16.23 1.82 -19.04
C THR A 164 -17.53 2.54 -19.44
N GLN A 165 -18.36 2.94 -18.47
CA GLN A 165 -19.58 3.69 -18.74
C GLN A 165 -19.33 5.18 -19.01
N GLN A 166 -18.37 5.79 -18.30
CA GLN A 166 -18.18 7.25 -18.30
C GLN A 166 -17.04 7.72 -19.21
N LEU A 167 -16.08 6.85 -19.51
CA LEU A 167 -14.83 7.22 -20.18
C LEU A 167 -14.81 6.69 -21.61
N HIS A 168 -15.17 7.55 -22.57
CA HIS A 168 -14.97 7.25 -23.99
C HIS A 168 -13.47 7.24 -24.33
N LEU A 169 -13.04 6.29 -25.17
CA LEU A 169 -11.63 6.12 -25.57
C LEU A 169 -10.98 7.39 -26.15
N SER A 170 -11.74 8.19 -26.89
CA SER A 170 -11.28 9.47 -27.43
C SER A 170 -10.87 10.45 -26.32
N ARG A 171 -11.72 10.58 -25.30
CA ARG A 171 -11.49 11.47 -24.15
C ARG A 171 -10.38 10.96 -23.25
N PHE A 172 -10.27 9.65 -23.04
CA PHE A 172 -9.14 9.05 -22.33
C PHE A 172 -7.81 9.43 -22.99
N ARG A 173 -7.74 9.33 -24.32
CA ARG A 173 -6.54 9.67 -25.08
C ARG A 173 -6.17 11.16 -24.98
N GLU A 174 -7.14 12.04 -24.94
CA GLU A 174 -6.93 13.48 -24.75
C GLU A 174 -6.39 13.80 -23.36
N ILE A 175 -6.99 13.24 -22.31
CA ILE A 175 -6.53 13.43 -20.92
C ILE A 175 -5.12 12.88 -20.73
N MET A 176 -4.83 11.70 -21.28
CA MET A 176 -3.49 11.09 -21.21
C MET A 176 -2.42 11.90 -21.97
N ARG A 177 -2.81 12.71 -22.96
CA ARG A 177 -1.90 13.62 -23.69
C ARG A 177 -1.73 14.97 -22.99
N ALA A 178 -2.79 15.45 -22.33
CA ALA A 178 -2.77 16.69 -21.55
C ALA A 178 -2.22 16.50 -20.12
N ALA A 179 -1.81 15.28 -19.77
CA ALA A 179 -1.33 14.96 -18.44
C ALA A 179 -0.13 15.84 -18.05
N PRO A 180 -0.11 16.37 -16.80
CA PRO A 180 0.92 17.29 -16.36
C PRO A 180 2.30 16.64 -16.42
N ALA A 181 3.28 17.45 -16.84
CA ALA A 181 4.69 17.08 -16.77
C ALA A 181 5.14 16.94 -15.31
N VAL A 182 6.29 16.30 -15.11
CA VAL A 182 6.86 16.04 -13.78
C VAL A 182 7.05 17.34 -13.02
N ARG A 183 6.45 17.41 -11.83
CA ARG A 183 6.68 18.47 -10.86
C ARG A 183 7.76 18.00 -9.88
N VAL A 184 8.95 18.59 -9.95
CA VAL A 184 10.10 18.19 -9.11
C VAL A 184 9.80 18.44 -7.63
N GLU A 185 9.02 19.47 -7.32
CA GLU A 185 8.63 19.85 -5.96
C GLU A 185 7.78 18.77 -5.25
N THR A 186 6.93 18.08 -6.00
CA THR A 186 5.99 17.06 -5.50
C THR A 186 6.50 15.64 -5.70
N LEU A 187 7.67 15.48 -6.33
CA LEU A 187 8.31 14.19 -6.55
C LEU A 187 8.66 13.44 -5.24
N PRO A 188 9.16 14.09 -4.17
CA PRO A 188 9.40 13.41 -2.89
C PRO A 188 8.14 12.81 -2.28
N ILE A 189 6.98 13.49 -2.45
CA ILE A 189 5.67 12.98 -2.00
C ILE A 189 5.34 11.70 -2.78
N GLY A 190 5.53 11.71 -4.10
CA GLY A 190 5.34 10.53 -4.94
C GLY A 190 6.22 9.35 -4.54
N ILE A 191 7.50 9.59 -4.27
CA ILE A 191 8.44 8.57 -3.78
C ILE A 191 7.98 7.99 -2.44
N GLY A 192 7.51 8.84 -1.51
CA GLY A 192 6.95 8.41 -0.23
C GLY A 192 5.76 7.47 -0.39
N ILE A 193 4.80 7.83 -1.25
CA ILE A 193 3.62 6.98 -1.54
C ILE A 193 4.06 5.65 -2.17
N ALA A 194 4.97 5.67 -3.14
CA ALA A 194 5.47 4.46 -3.80
C ALA A 194 6.25 3.54 -2.83
N SER A 195 7.02 4.13 -1.90
CA SER A 195 7.72 3.38 -0.86
C SER A 195 6.76 2.76 0.15
N PHE A 196 5.79 3.54 0.62
CA PHE A 196 4.75 3.10 1.56
C PHE A 196 3.95 1.91 1.01
N CYS A 197 3.62 1.92 -0.29
CA CYS A 197 2.90 0.80 -0.93
C CYS A 197 3.69 -0.53 -0.89
N ASN A 198 5.01 -0.48 -0.74
CA ASN A 198 5.90 -1.65 -0.81
C ASN A 198 6.44 -2.12 0.54
N GLU A 199 6.30 -1.34 1.61
CA GLU A 199 6.95 -1.62 2.89
C GLU A 199 6.51 -2.98 3.48
N GLY A 200 5.21 -3.29 3.43
CA GLY A 200 4.65 -4.51 3.99
C GLY A 200 5.13 -5.76 3.26
N LEU A 201 5.33 -5.66 1.93
CA LEU A 201 5.84 -6.76 1.11
C LEU A 201 7.27 -7.13 1.49
N VAL A 202 8.13 -6.13 1.73
CA VAL A 202 9.54 -6.35 2.06
C VAL A 202 9.72 -6.86 3.49
N VAL A 203 9.01 -6.27 4.45
CA VAL A 203 9.15 -6.62 5.88
C VAL A 203 8.59 -8.01 6.18
N MET A 204 7.45 -8.38 5.59
CA MET A 204 6.78 -9.66 5.86
C MET A 204 7.33 -10.84 5.06
N SER A 205 8.17 -10.57 4.05
CA SER A 205 8.73 -11.59 3.15
C SER A 205 9.36 -12.79 3.87
N PRO A 206 10.23 -12.63 4.90
CA PRO A 206 10.87 -13.75 5.57
C PRO A 206 9.88 -14.71 6.24
N THR A 207 8.88 -14.15 6.93
CA THR A 207 7.84 -14.91 7.62
C THR A 207 6.97 -15.68 6.64
N ILE A 208 6.61 -15.04 5.51
CA ILE A 208 5.84 -15.70 4.44
C ILE A 208 6.64 -16.86 3.82
N GLU A 209 7.95 -16.68 3.59
CA GLU A 209 8.78 -17.74 3.02
C GLU A 209 8.85 -18.98 3.91
N GLN A 210 8.81 -18.82 5.25
CA GLN A 210 8.81 -19.94 6.20
C GLN A 210 7.48 -20.68 6.26
N GLN A 211 6.38 -19.94 6.13
CA GLN A 211 5.04 -20.51 6.18
C GLN A 211 4.65 -21.22 4.86
N MET A 212 5.44 -21.05 3.79
CA MET A 212 5.21 -21.76 2.53
C MET A 212 5.53 -23.24 2.64
N SER A 213 4.59 -24.07 2.17
CA SER A 213 4.78 -25.53 2.07
C SER A 213 5.93 -25.92 1.12
N ASP A 214 6.21 -25.10 0.10
CA ASP A 214 7.35 -25.28 -0.81
C ASP A 214 8.15 -23.98 -0.95
N SER A 215 9.28 -23.91 -0.23
CA SER A 215 10.18 -22.76 -0.23
C SER A 215 11.01 -22.63 -1.53
N LEU A 216 11.08 -23.66 -2.37
CA LEU A 216 11.75 -23.60 -3.67
C LEU A 216 10.93 -22.77 -4.67
N SER A 217 9.61 -22.83 -4.56
CA SER A 217 8.66 -22.06 -5.38
C SER A 217 8.49 -20.60 -4.94
N TYR A 218 9.09 -20.21 -3.81
CA TYR A 218 8.97 -18.86 -3.23
C TYR A 218 9.35 -17.75 -4.23
N ARG A 219 10.51 -17.87 -4.89
CA ARG A 219 10.98 -16.86 -5.87
C ARG A 219 10.04 -16.70 -7.07
N SER A 220 9.43 -17.80 -7.52
CA SER A 220 8.46 -17.76 -8.63
C SER A 220 7.18 -17.05 -8.19
N SER A 221 6.69 -17.40 -6.99
CA SER A 221 5.49 -16.82 -6.39
C SER A 221 5.64 -15.32 -6.13
N VAL A 222 6.78 -14.88 -5.59
CA VAL A 222 7.08 -13.45 -5.39
C VAL A 222 7.11 -12.72 -6.71
N ARG A 223 7.77 -13.26 -7.74
CA ARG A 223 7.84 -12.64 -9.07
C ARG A 223 6.45 -12.46 -9.68
N CYS A 224 5.63 -13.52 -9.65
CA CYS A 224 4.26 -13.47 -10.15
C CYS A 224 3.43 -12.43 -9.37
N SER A 225 3.50 -12.46 -8.03
CA SER A 225 2.75 -11.55 -7.17
C SER A 225 3.15 -10.09 -7.39
N THR A 226 4.46 -9.78 -7.47
CA THR A 226 4.92 -8.42 -7.75
C THR A 226 4.45 -7.94 -9.12
N LEU A 227 4.46 -8.78 -10.16
CA LEU A 227 3.96 -8.40 -11.49
C LEU A 227 2.46 -8.12 -11.47
N VAL A 228 1.66 -9.01 -10.85
CA VAL A 228 0.21 -8.84 -10.72
C VAL A 228 -0.12 -7.57 -9.94
N LEU A 229 0.54 -7.35 -8.79
CA LEU A 229 0.35 -6.13 -8.01
C LEU A 229 0.77 -4.89 -8.80
N THR A 230 1.92 -4.91 -9.48
CA THR A 230 2.36 -3.75 -10.29
C THR A 230 1.32 -3.38 -11.33
N ALA A 231 0.78 -4.38 -12.04
CA ALA A 231 -0.26 -4.18 -13.04
C ALA A 231 -1.54 -3.64 -12.42
N ALA A 232 -2.07 -4.27 -11.36
CA ALA A 232 -3.30 -3.83 -10.69
C ALA A 232 -3.17 -2.39 -10.16
N TYR A 233 -2.08 -2.08 -9.47
CA TYR A 233 -1.81 -0.75 -8.95
C TYR A 233 -1.74 0.30 -10.06
N LEU A 234 -1.07 0.02 -11.18
CA LEU A 234 -1.00 0.95 -12.32
C LEU A 234 -2.35 1.10 -13.03
N ILE A 235 -3.07 0.02 -13.28
CA ILE A 235 -4.40 0.07 -13.90
C ILE A 235 -5.33 0.92 -13.06
N PHE A 236 -5.39 0.65 -11.75
CA PHE A 236 -6.20 1.41 -10.81
C PHE A 236 -5.80 2.89 -10.76
N ALA A 237 -4.49 3.18 -10.74
CA ALA A 237 -3.97 4.54 -10.76
C ALA A 237 -4.39 5.30 -12.02
N LEU A 238 -4.17 4.69 -13.19
CA LEU A 238 -4.46 5.29 -14.50
C LEU A 238 -5.95 5.54 -14.69
N VAL A 239 -6.78 4.57 -14.32
CA VAL A 239 -8.24 4.68 -14.44
C VAL A 239 -8.77 5.74 -13.48
N GLY A 240 -8.35 5.72 -12.22
CA GLY A 240 -8.75 6.75 -11.25
C GLY A 240 -8.28 8.14 -11.67
N PHE A 241 -7.05 8.25 -12.19
CA PHE A 241 -6.51 9.52 -12.70
C PHE A 241 -7.34 10.05 -13.86
N ALA A 242 -7.69 9.20 -14.82
CA ALA A 242 -8.47 9.62 -15.98
C ALA A 242 -9.92 9.97 -15.64
N MET A 243 -10.52 9.33 -14.64
CA MET A 243 -11.89 9.64 -14.19
C MET A 243 -11.98 10.97 -13.45
N TYR A 244 -10.96 11.33 -12.65
CA TYR A 244 -11.00 12.47 -11.73
C TYR A 244 -9.99 13.58 -12.05
N TYR A 245 -9.42 13.58 -13.25
CA TYR A 245 -8.43 14.55 -13.69
C TYR A 245 -8.81 16.01 -13.34
N GLY A 246 -7.93 16.69 -12.60
CA GLY A 246 -8.07 18.10 -12.20
C GLY A 246 -8.51 18.35 -10.74
N ASP A 247 -9.23 17.42 -10.11
CA ASP A 247 -9.66 17.51 -8.70
C ASP A 247 -9.51 16.12 -8.05
N ILE A 248 -8.27 15.63 -7.94
CA ILE A 248 -7.98 14.33 -7.32
C ILE A 248 -7.68 14.54 -5.84
N GLU A 249 -8.62 14.11 -4.98
CA GLU A 249 -8.39 14.07 -3.54
C GLU A 249 -7.30 13.05 -3.12
N SER A 250 -6.78 13.23 -1.91
CA SER A 250 -5.74 12.39 -1.29
C SER A 250 -6.08 10.89 -1.27
N SER A 251 -7.37 10.55 -1.23
CA SER A 251 -7.88 9.19 -1.37
C SER A 251 -9.05 9.11 -2.35
N LEU A 252 -9.07 8.05 -3.18
CA LEU A 252 -10.09 7.88 -4.21
C LEU A 252 -11.51 7.70 -3.64
N SER A 253 -11.67 7.19 -2.41
CA SER A 253 -12.99 7.04 -1.80
C SER A 253 -13.67 8.37 -1.53
N LEU A 254 -12.93 9.44 -1.23
CA LEU A 254 -13.48 10.78 -1.07
C LEU A 254 -14.06 11.30 -2.40
N ASN A 255 -13.36 11.05 -3.51
CA ASN A 255 -13.82 11.44 -4.84
C ASN A 255 -15.14 10.75 -5.26
N LEU A 256 -15.49 9.61 -4.66
CA LEU A 256 -16.71 8.87 -4.97
C LEU A 256 -17.95 9.40 -4.26
N VAL A 257 -17.82 10.07 -3.10
CA VAL A 257 -18.96 10.56 -2.31
C VAL A 257 -19.38 11.98 -2.71
N TYR A 258 -18.44 12.85 -3.11
CA TYR A 258 -18.76 14.18 -3.67
C TYR A 258 -19.31 14.12 -5.11
N PHE A 259 -20.19 13.16 -5.38
CA PHE A 259 -20.82 12.91 -6.66
C PHE A 259 -21.84 14.02 -6.99
N GLU A 260 -21.37 15.19 -7.41
CA GLU A 260 -22.21 16.05 -8.23
C GLU A 260 -22.46 15.34 -9.57
N PRO A 261 -23.72 15.26 -10.05
CA PRO A 261 -24.01 14.71 -11.36
C PRO A 261 -23.17 15.45 -12.41
N PHE A 262 -22.55 14.68 -13.32
CA PHE A 262 -21.59 15.14 -14.33
C PHE A 262 -22.05 16.38 -15.13
N THR A 263 -23.36 16.60 -15.25
CA THR A 263 -24.00 17.79 -15.85
C THR A 263 -23.71 19.11 -15.14
N LEU A 264 -23.53 19.11 -13.81
CA LEU A 264 -23.18 20.31 -13.03
C LEU A 264 -21.68 20.60 -13.12
N ARG A 265 -20.84 19.55 -13.22
CA ARG A 265 -19.40 19.67 -13.44
C ARG A 265 -19.12 20.37 -14.77
N GLN A 266 -19.74 19.96 -15.87
CA GLN A 266 -19.50 20.55 -17.20
C GLN A 266 -19.75 22.08 -17.25
N LYS A 267 -20.74 22.58 -16.48
CA LYS A 267 -20.98 24.01 -16.30
C LYS A 267 -19.85 24.74 -15.57
N ARG A 268 -19.20 24.10 -14.60
CA ARG A 268 -18.07 24.68 -13.84
C ARG A 268 -16.80 24.78 -14.69
N TRP A 269 -16.57 23.81 -15.58
CA TRP A 269 -15.46 23.85 -16.54
C TRP A 269 -15.69 24.92 -17.61
N SER A 270 -16.91 25.06 -18.14
CA SER A 270 -17.27 26.14 -19.08
C SER A 270 -17.17 27.54 -18.50
N SER A 271 -17.23 27.69 -17.17
CA SER A 271 -17.19 28.99 -16.49
C SER A 271 -15.79 29.38 -16.01
N ARG A 272 -14.79 28.50 -16.12
CA ARG A 272 -13.37 28.82 -15.84
C ARG A 272 -12.61 29.26 -17.09
N ASP A 273 -13.24 29.21 -18.26
CA ASP A 273 -12.71 29.68 -19.56
C ASP A 273 -13.29 31.06 -19.99
N ILE A 274 -13.73 31.89 -19.03
CA ILE A 274 -14.07 33.32 -19.25
C ILE A 274 -13.28 34.18 -18.27
#